data_AF-A0AA42ATH7-F1
#
_entry.id   AF-A0AA42ATH7-F1
#
_cell.length_a   1.000
_cell.length_b   1.000
_cell.length_c   1.000
_cell.angle_alpha   90.00
_cell.angle_beta   90.00
_cell.angle_gamma   90.00
#
_symmetry.space_group_name_H-M   'P 1'
#
loop_
_entity.id
_entity.type
_entity.pdbx_description
1 polymer ?
#
loop_
_entity_poly.entity_id
_entity_poly.type
_entity_poly.pdbx_seq_one_letter_code
_entity_poly.pdbx_strand_id
1 'polypeptide(L)'
;MDRDFPIKIELGNRKQLIKLQGQSLYPGSLPEQKPYPLVTGAAARAANSTVRDAQLCLDQSLDPAKVKGKILVCLREITLPVTKGRVALQAGAIGMILVNDMSNGEETVAAPYDLPAANINYRDGLTLFSYINST
;
A
#
# COMPACT_ATOMS: atom_id res chain seq x y z
N MET A 1 -6.51 26.14 -6.49
CA MET A 1 -6.65 25.35 -7.73
C MET A 1 -6.35 23.93 -7.32
N ASP A 2 -7.40 23.13 -7.14
CA ASP A 2 -7.27 21.79 -6.56
C ASP A 2 -6.87 20.84 -7.68
N ARG A 3 -5.64 20.32 -7.59
CA ARG A 3 -5.09 19.36 -8.54
C ARG A 3 -5.14 17.97 -7.91
N ASP A 4 -6.00 17.12 -8.45
CA ASP A 4 -6.01 15.70 -8.13
C ASP A 4 -5.00 14.94 -8.98
N PHE A 5 -4.41 13.90 -8.39
CA PHE A 5 -3.49 12.99 -9.06
C PHE A 5 -3.99 11.54 -8.95
N PRO A 6 -5.10 11.22 -9.63
CA PRO A 6 -5.77 9.93 -9.45
C PRO A 6 -4.98 8.79 -10.07
N ILE A 7 -4.98 7.64 -9.41
CA ILE A 7 -4.50 6.37 -9.91
C ILE A 7 -5.56 5.29 -9.68
N LYS A 8 -5.73 4.40 -10.65
CA LYS A 8 -6.68 3.29 -10.56
C LYS A 8 -5.98 2.05 -10.00
N ILE A 9 -6.63 1.39 -9.06
CA ILE A 9 -6.17 0.11 -8.51
C ILE A 9 -7.20 -0.94 -8.89
N GLU A 10 -6.76 -2.01 -9.55
CA GLU A 10 -7.62 -3.13 -9.92
C GLU A 10 -7.19 -4.37 -9.14
N LEU A 11 -8.09 -4.87 -8.28
CA LEU A 11 -7.90 -6.08 -7.49
C LEU A 11 -8.70 -7.19 -8.14
N GLY A 12 -8.01 -8.21 -8.67
CA GLY A 12 -8.65 -9.29 -9.42
C GLY A 12 -8.26 -10.65 -8.88
N ASN A 13 -9.25 -11.52 -8.65
CA ASN A 13 -9.04 -12.96 -8.49
C ASN A 13 -10.03 -13.72 -9.42
N ARG A 14 -10.09 -15.05 -9.34
CA ARG A 14 -11.01 -15.84 -10.20
C ARG A 14 -12.50 -15.59 -9.95
N LYS A 15 -12.87 -14.94 -8.84
CA LYS A 15 -14.25 -14.73 -8.37
C LYS A 15 -14.71 -13.28 -8.50
N GLN A 16 -13.81 -12.30 -8.37
CA GLN A 16 -14.17 -10.89 -8.31
C GLN A 16 -13.11 -9.98 -8.92
N LEU A 17 -13.57 -8.85 -9.47
CA LEU A 17 -12.76 -7.73 -9.92
C LEU A 17 -13.26 -6.46 -9.21
N ILE A 18 -12.44 -5.88 -8.36
CA ILE A 18 -12.73 -4.65 -7.60
C ILE A 18 -11.87 -3.53 -8.16
N LYS A 19 -12.46 -2.35 -8.34
CA LYS A 19 -11.77 -1.14 -8.78
C LYS A 19 -11.81 -0.13 -7.66
N LEU A 20 -10.65 0.33 -7.22
CA LEU A 20 -10.49 1.39 -6.22
C LEU A 20 -9.81 2.60 -6.87
N GLN A 21 -10.01 3.77 -6.27
CA GLN A 21 -9.38 5.00 -6.71
C GLN A 21 -8.43 5.51 -5.62
N GLY A 22 -7.16 5.65 -5.96
CA GLY A 22 -6.16 6.24 -5.09
C GLY A 22 -5.58 7.52 -5.65
N GLN A 23 -4.61 8.08 -4.93
CA GLN A 23 -3.81 9.23 -5.37
C GLN A 23 -2.31 8.97 -5.28
N SER A 24 -1.53 9.50 -6.23
CA SER A 24 -0.08 9.36 -6.25
C SER A 24 0.61 10.43 -7.10
N LEU A 25 1.81 10.86 -6.71
CA LEU A 25 2.68 11.70 -7.55
C LEU A 25 3.79 10.88 -8.23
N TYR A 26 3.83 9.57 -8.06
CA TYR A 26 4.77 8.71 -8.77
C TYR A 26 4.43 8.71 -10.28
N PRO A 27 5.37 9.05 -11.18
CA PRO A 27 5.07 9.20 -12.60
C PRO A 27 5.02 7.88 -13.38
N GLY A 28 5.46 6.78 -12.78
CA GLY A 28 5.51 5.47 -13.43
C GLY A 28 4.34 4.56 -13.09
N SER A 29 4.43 3.32 -13.56
CA SER A 29 3.50 2.22 -13.28
C SER A 29 4.24 0.98 -12.80
N LEU A 30 3.49 -0.07 -12.45
CA LEU A 30 4.07 -1.39 -12.21
C LEU A 30 4.81 -1.89 -13.47
N PRO A 31 5.93 -2.64 -13.33
CA PRO A 31 6.82 -2.94 -14.46
C PRO A 31 6.17 -3.74 -15.60
N GLU A 32 5.25 -4.63 -15.25
CA GLU A 32 4.50 -5.47 -16.20
C GLU A 32 3.00 -5.38 -15.91
N GLN A 33 2.18 -5.47 -16.96
CA GLN A 33 0.71 -5.54 -16.87
C GLN A 33 0.24 -6.95 -16.49
N LYS A 34 0.64 -7.40 -15.30
CA LYS A 34 0.23 -8.67 -14.71
C LYS A 34 -0.27 -8.48 -13.28
N PRO A 35 -1.04 -9.44 -12.73
CA PRO A 35 -1.37 -9.42 -11.31
C PRO A 35 -0.11 -9.62 -10.45
N TYR A 36 -0.01 -8.86 -9.35
CA TYR A 36 1.01 -9.05 -8.32
C TYR A 36 0.34 -9.49 -7.03
N PRO A 37 0.96 -10.40 -6.25
CA PRO A 37 0.43 -10.75 -4.93
C PRO A 37 0.42 -9.55 -4.00
N LEU A 38 -0.60 -9.48 -3.15
CA LEU A 38 -0.68 -8.52 -2.05
C LEU A 38 -0.04 -9.11 -0.79
N VAL A 39 0.50 -8.25 0.06
CA VAL A 39 0.89 -8.61 1.44
C VAL A 39 0.63 -7.43 2.36
N THR A 40 0.02 -7.67 3.52
CA THR A 40 -0.12 -6.62 4.53
C THR A 40 1.18 -6.49 5.32
N GLY A 41 1.47 -5.29 5.81
CA GLY A 41 2.59 -5.08 6.74
C GLY A 41 2.54 -6.04 7.94
N ALA A 42 1.35 -6.29 8.49
CA ALA A 42 1.12 -7.25 9.57
C ALA A 42 1.60 -8.68 9.20
N ALA A 43 1.24 -9.17 8.00
CA ALA A 43 1.67 -10.48 7.51
C ALA A 43 3.17 -10.52 7.16
N ALA A 44 3.72 -9.37 6.76
CA ALA A 44 5.12 -9.19 6.41
C ALA A 44 6.04 -8.85 7.60
N ARG A 45 5.56 -8.92 8.85
CA ARG A 45 6.32 -8.55 10.04
C ARG A 45 7.67 -9.28 10.15
N ALA A 46 8.73 -8.52 10.43
CA ALA A 46 10.05 -9.03 10.82
C ALA A 46 10.02 -9.67 12.21
N ALA A 47 10.88 -10.67 12.45
CA ALA A 47 10.89 -11.42 13.71
C ALA A 47 10.98 -10.52 14.95
N ASN A 48 11.82 -9.48 14.89
CA ASN A 48 12.13 -8.55 15.99
C ASN A 48 11.25 -7.29 16.00
N SER A 49 10.17 -7.25 15.22
CA SER A 49 9.26 -6.09 15.13
C SER A 49 7.91 -6.42 15.76
N THR A 50 7.19 -5.40 16.23
CA THR A 50 5.78 -5.57 16.59
C THR A 50 4.89 -5.67 15.34
N VAL A 51 3.67 -6.21 15.50
CA VAL A 51 2.67 -6.23 14.43
C VAL A 51 2.28 -4.81 14.02
N ARG A 52 2.15 -3.90 15.00
CA ARG A 52 1.77 -2.51 14.76
C ARG A 52 2.83 -1.77 13.95
N ASP A 53 4.11 -1.92 14.31
CA ASP A 53 5.20 -1.27 13.55
C ASP A 53 5.22 -1.73 12.10
N ALA A 54 4.98 -3.03 11.87
CA ALA A 54 4.93 -3.60 10.54
C ALA A 54 3.70 -3.14 9.75
N GLN A 55 2.51 -3.04 10.38
CA GLN A 55 1.32 -2.44 9.77
C GLN A 55 1.55 -0.98 9.34
N LEU A 56 2.38 -0.26 10.10
CA LEU A 56 2.76 1.11 9.81
C LEU A 56 3.97 1.21 8.87
N CYS A 57 4.56 0.08 8.46
CA CYS A 57 5.75 0.04 7.61
C CYS A 57 6.86 0.96 8.14
N LEU A 58 7.10 0.88 9.46
CA LEU A 58 8.20 1.58 10.10
C LEU A 58 9.53 0.97 9.68
N ASP A 59 10.61 1.73 9.85
CA ASP A 59 11.94 1.25 9.51
C ASP A 59 12.25 -0.09 10.21
N GLN A 60 12.89 -1.01 9.49
CA GLN A 60 13.25 -2.35 9.94
C GLN A 60 12.09 -3.25 10.43
N SER A 61 10.82 -2.84 10.26
CA SER A 61 9.66 -3.59 10.75
C SER A 61 9.22 -4.75 9.85
N LEU A 62 9.71 -4.77 8.61
CA LEU A 62 9.28 -5.70 7.56
C LEU A 62 10.35 -6.76 7.28
N ASP A 63 9.91 -7.99 7.06
CA ASP A 63 10.73 -9.10 6.59
C ASP A 63 10.85 -9.04 5.06
N PRO A 64 12.04 -8.76 4.51
CA PRO A 64 12.23 -8.67 3.05
C PRO A 64 11.83 -9.95 2.31
N ALA A 65 11.99 -11.13 2.93
CA ALA A 65 11.62 -12.39 2.29
C ALA A 65 10.09 -12.52 2.09
N LYS A 66 9.30 -11.84 2.93
CA LYS A 66 7.83 -11.85 2.83
C LYS A 66 7.31 -10.77 1.86
N VAL A 67 8.06 -9.68 1.70
CA VAL A 67 7.68 -8.50 0.91
C VAL A 67 8.14 -8.58 -0.55
N LYS A 68 9.30 -9.17 -0.81
CA LYS A 68 9.96 -9.13 -2.13
C LYS A 68 9.02 -9.49 -3.28
N GLY A 69 8.90 -8.58 -4.25
CA GLY A 69 8.12 -8.78 -5.48
C GLY A 69 6.59 -8.67 -5.32
N LYS A 70 6.10 -8.25 -4.14
CA LYS A 70 4.67 -8.09 -3.84
C LYS A 70 4.30 -6.62 -3.73
N ILE A 71 3.00 -6.35 -3.82
CA ILE A 71 2.44 -5.05 -3.46
C ILE A 71 2.18 -5.05 -1.95
N LEU A 72 2.86 -4.15 -1.25
CA LEU A 72 2.78 -4.02 0.20
C LEU A 72 1.62 -3.11 0.60
N VAL A 73 0.83 -3.51 1.60
CA VAL A 73 -0.27 -2.71 2.15
C VAL A 73 0.09 -2.21 3.54
N CYS A 74 0.13 -0.90 3.72
CA CYS A 74 0.52 -0.20 4.95
C CYS A 74 -0.58 0.76 5.40
N LEU A 75 -0.59 1.15 6.67
CA LEU A 75 -1.44 2.23 7.19
C LEU A 75 -0.67 3.56 7.22
N ARG A 76 -1.39 4.67 6.99
CA ARG A 76 -0.84 6.02 6.82
C ARG A 76 -0.18 6.62 8.07
N GLU A 77 -0.55 6.18 9.27
CA GLU A 77 -0.22 6.88 10.52
C GLU A 77 1.28 7.02 10.83
N ILE A 78 1.61 7.93 11.77
CA ILE A 78 2.92 8.17 12.40
C ILE A 78 3.99 8.80 11.49
N THR A 79 4.29 8.20 10.34
CA THR A 79 5.38 8.63 9.47
C THR A 79 4.88 9.15 8.13
N LEU A 80 5.67 9.99 7.48
CA LEU A 80 5.32 10.55 6.18
C LEU A 80 5.11 9.43 5.14
N PRO A 81 4.14 9.57 4.22
CA PRO A 81 3.92 8.62 3.13
C PRO A 81 5.20 8.28 2.37
N VAL A 82 5.99 9.29 1.97
CA VAL A 82 7.25 9.11 1.22
C VAL A 82 8.23 8.22 1.97
N THR A 83 8.35 8.38 3.29
CA THR A 83 9.21 7.54 4.14
C THR A 83 8.78 6.08 4.09
N LYS A 84 7.48 5.80 4.18
CA LYS A 84 6.93 4.44 4.09
C LYS A 84 7.17 3.82 2.71
N GLY A 85 7.05 4.62 1.64
CA GLY A 85 7.40 4.18 0.29
C GLY A 85 8.87 3.74 0.17
N ARG A 86 9.78 4.50 0.77
CA ARG A 86 11.20 4.12 0.81
C ARG A 86 11.45 2.83 1.58
N VAL A 87 10.80 2.66 2.73
CA VAL A 87 10.87 1.40 3.51
C VAL A 87 10.35 0.22 2.70
N ALA A 88 9.22 0.39 2.00
CA ALA A 88 8.65 -0.63 1.12
C ALA A 88 9.63 -1.02 0.00
N LEU A 89 10.21 -0.02 -0.68
CA LEU A 89 11.22 -0.23 -1.73
C LEU A 89 12.44 -0.98 -1.20
N GLN A 90 12.98 -0.57 -0.04
CA GLN A 90 14.12 -1.22 0.61
C GLN A 90 13.82 -2.66 1.04
N ALA A 91 12.59 -2.95 1.45
CA ALA A 91 12.12 -4.31 1.74
C ALA A 91 11.89 -5.15 0.46
N GLY A 92 12.05 -4.57 -0.73
CA GLY A 92 11.93 -5.25 -2.02
C GLY A 92 10.50 -5.30 -2.57
N ALA A 93 9.58 -4.47 -2.07
CA ALA A 93 8.24 -4.38 -2.62
C ALA A 93 8.29 -3.90 -4.07
N ILE A 94 7.40 -4.42 -4.92
CA ILE A 94 7.26 -3.96 -6.30
C ILE A 94 6.31 -2.76 -6.42
N GLY A 95 5.51 -2.55 -5.38
CA GLY A 95 4.64 -1.40 -5.22
C GLY A 95 4.03 -1.34 -3.82
N MET A 96 3.28 -0.29 -3.53
CA MET A 96 2.66 -0.07 -2.22
C MET A 96 1.25 0.50 -2.32
N ILE A 97 0.35 0.08 -1.43
CA ILE A 97 -0.92 0.76 -1.18
C ILE A 97 -0.88 1.28 0.26
N LEU A 98 -0.99 2.60 0.41
CA LEU A 98 -1.07 3.25 1.71
C LEU A 98 -2.52 3.58 2.03
N VAL A 99 -3.01 3.03 3.13
CA VAL A 99 -4.41 3.10 3.52
C VAL A 99 -4.57 4.10 4.67
N ASN A 100 -5.50 5.04 4.53
CA ASN A 100 -5.92 5.88 5.64
C ASN A 100 -6.54 5.02 6.75
N ASP A 101 -6.19 5.31 7.99
CA ASP A 101 -6.97 4.85 9.14
C ASP A 101 -8.22 5.74 9.34
N MET A 102 -9.04 5.37 10.31
CA MET A 102 -10.31 6.05 10.59
C MET A 102 -10.13 7.54 10.90
N SER A 103 -9.02 7.95 11.53
CA SER A 103 -8.79 9.36 11.89
C SER A 103 -8.48 10.24 10.67
N ASN A 104 -7.86 9.65 9.64
CA ASN A 104 -7.57 10.34 8.37
C ASN A 104 -8.76 10.29 7.38
N GLY A 105 -9.73 9.40 7.62
CA GLY A 105 -11.01 9.37 6.91
C GLY A 105 -10.89 9.31 5.39
N GLU A 106 -11.70 10.13 4.72
CA GLU A 106 -11.91 10.06 3.26
C GLU A 106 -10.95 10.93 2.43
N GLU A 107 -10.17 11.79 3.08
CA GLU A 107 -9.24 12.70 2.40
C GLU A 107 -7.96 11.97 1.99
N THR A 108 -7.73 11.89 0.68
CA THR A 108 -6.50 11.33 0.11
C THR A 108 -5.60 12.46 -0.36
N VAL A 109 -4.32 12.34 -0.05
CA VAL A 109 -3.29 13.30 -0.45
C VAL A 109 -2.23 12.55 -1.24
N ALA A 110 -2.00 12.94 -2.49
CA ALA A 110 -0.95 12.35 -3.32
C ALA A 110 0.46 12.58 -2.71
N ALA A 111 1.34 11.59 -2.83
CA ALA A 111 2.73 11.68 -2.35
C ALA A 111 3.73 11.27 -3.45
N PRO A 112 4.94 11.87 -3.47
CA PRO A 112 6.00 11.54 -4.43
C PRO A 112 6.78 10.31 -3.94
N TYR A 113 6.39 9.14 -4.42
CA TYR A 113 7.02 7.87 -4.04
C TYR A 113 8.25 7.53 -4.87
N ASP A 114 9.13 6.68 -4.33
CA ASP A 114 10.29 6.11 -5.03
C ASP A 114 9.94 4.78 -5.77
N LEU A 115 8.70 4.31 -5.64
CA LEU A 115 8.16 3.10 -6.28
C LEU A 115 6.68 3.30 -6.66
N PRO A 116 6.09 2.45 -7.53
CA PRO A 116 4.66 2.48 -7.82
C PRO A 116 3.83 2.38 -6.54
N ALA A 117 3.10 3.43 -6.19
CA ALA A 117 2.31 3.43 -4.97
C ALA A 117 1.08 4.33 -5.06
N ALA A 118 0.07 4.05 -4.23
CA ALA A 118 -1.19 4.77 -4.20
C ALA A 118 -1.69 4.97 -2.76
N ASN A 119 -2.21 6.16 -2.48
CA ASN A 119 -2.91 6.47 -1.23
C ASN A 119 -4.39 6.27 -1.44
N ILE A 120 -5.04 5.47 -0.60
CA ILE A 120 -6.49 5.27 -0.63
C ILE A 120 -7.13 5.72 0.68
N ASN A 121 -8.40 6.12 0.58
CA ASN A 121 -9.18 6.52 1.73
C ASN A 121 -9.52 5.32 2.63
N TYR A 122 -10.10 5.63 3.79
CA TYR A 122 -10.51 4.62 4.76
C TYR A 122 -11.55 3.65 4.18
N ARG A 123 -12.56 4.14 3.46
CA ARG A 123 -13.62 3.30 2.88
C ARG A 123 -13.11 2.29 1.84
N ASP A 124 -12.27 2.73 0.90
CA ASP A 124 -11.62 1.86 -0.07
C ASP A 124 -10.63 0.93 0.63
N GLY A 125 -10.01 1.38 1.72
CA GLY A 125 -9.23 0.57 2.65
C GLY A 125 -10.00 -0.64 3.19
N LEU A 126 -11.22 -0.42 3.70
CA LEU A 126 -12.08 -1.51 4.18
C LEU A 126 -12.40 -2.51 3.05
N THR A 127 -12.63 -2.01 1.84
CA THR A 127 -12.88 -2.85 0.66
C THR A 127 -11.63 -3.68 0.30
N LEU A 128 -10.45 -3.07 0.30
CA LEU A 128 -9.17 -3.74 0.09
C LEU A 128 -8.92 -4.83 1.14
N PHE A 129 -9.12 -4.54 2.42
CA PHE A 129 -8.92 -5.54 3.48
C PHE A 129 -9.94 -6.67 3.42
N SER A 130 -11.20 -6.38 3.05
CA SER A 130 -12.21 -7.40 2.78
C SER A 130 -11.78 -8.33 1.64
N TYR A 131 -11.27 -7.76 0.54
CA TYR A 131 -10.71 -8.53 -0.58
C TYR A 131 -9.58 -9.45 -0.12
N ILE A 132 -8.59 -8.93 0.62
CA ILE A 132 -7.44 -9.70 1.11
C ILE A 132 -7.87 -10.86 1.99
N ASN A 133 -8.86 -10.66 2.87
CA ASN A 133 -9.36 -11.70 3.78
C ASN A 133 -10.25 -12.75 3.08
N SER A 134 -10.66 -12.51 1.84
CA SER A 134 -11.53 -13.40 1.05
C SER A 134 -10.77 -14.35 0.12
N THR A 135 -9.44 -14.25 0.10
CA THR A 135 -8.50 -14.96 -0.79
C THR A 135 -7.45 -15.70 -0.01
#